data_AF-A0A497J2U1-F1
#
_entry.id   AF-A0A497J2U1-F1
#
_cell.length_a   1.000
_cell.length_b   1.000
_cell.length_c   1.000
_cell.angle_alpha   90.00
_cell.angle_beta   90.00
_cell.angle_gamma   90.00
#
_symmetry.space_group_name_H-M   'P 1'
#
loop_
_entity.id
_entity.type
_entity.pdbx_description
1 polymer ?
#
loop_
_entity_poly.entity_id
_entity_poly.type
_entity_poly.pdbx_seq_one_letter_code
_entity_poly.pdbx_strand_id
1 'polypeptide(L)'
;MLEAKEGFEMIPRELSSEEEEELIEKISTTIVKSGFGTVALLYLESYKPLSFVGGQIALFYLSPILPLLGKWGQTGTDLVMLISKKENVDKIINRIKELMQEEEKKKEKEKRGEK
;
A
#
# COMPACT_ATOMS: atom_id res chain seq x y z
N MET A 1 26.92 -14.65 30.57
CA MET A 1 25.58 -14.95 30.02
C MET A 1 24.87 -13.60 29.96
N LEU A 2 25.07 -12.87 28.87
CA LEU A 2 24.44 -11.56 28.67
C LEU A 2 23.04 -11.83 28.14
N GLU A 3 22.04 -11.45 28.93
CA GLU A 3 20.65 -11.43 28.53
C GLU A 3 20.52 -10.61 27.26
N ALA A 4 20.17 -11.28 26.17
CA ALA A 4 19.82 -10.65 24.91
C ALA A 4 18.57 -9.81 25.16
N LYS A 5 18.80 -8.52 25.39
CA LYS A 5 17.79 -7.46 25.30
C LYS A 5 16.96 -7.69 24.04
N GLU A 6 15.65 -7.82 24.26
CA GLU A 6 14.55 -7.73 23.31
C GLU A 6 14.98 -7.63 21.84
N GLY A 7 15.04 -8.78 21.18
CA GLY A 7 15.20 -8.85 19.73
C GLY A 7 14.01 -8.16 19.08
N PHE A 8 14.24 -7.03 18.44
CA PHE A 8 13.28 -6.37 17.57
C PHE A 8 13.10 -7.24 16.31
N GLU A 9 12.14 -8.17 16.34
CA GLU A 9 11.81 -9.02 15.20
C GLU A 9 11.05 -8.22 14.13
N MET A 10 11.77 -7.53 13.23
CA MET A 10 11.24 -7.09 11.92
C MET A 10 11.18 -8.30 10.99
N ILE A 11 10.26 -9.22 11.24
CA ILE A 11 10.05 -10.37 10.38
C ILE A 11 8.94 -10.01 9.38
N PRO A 12 9.19 -10.14 8.06
CA PRO A 12 8.12 -10.09 7.08
C PRO A 12 7.06 -11.11 7.48
N ARG A 13 5.86 -10.63 7.81
CA ARG A 13 4.75 -11.46 8.23
C ARG A 13 3.71 -11.54 7.13
N GLU A 14 2.98 -12.64 7.10
CA GLU A 14 1.78 -12.69 6.27
C GLU A 14 0.71 -11.78 6.87
N LEU A 15 0.09 -10.97 6.01
CA LEU A 15 -1.08 -10.16 6.36
C LEU A 15 -2.33 -11.03 6.25
N SER A 16 -3.23 -10.89 7.22
CA SER A 16 -4.57 -11.45 7.11
C SER A 16 -5.36 -10.73 6.00
N SER A 17 -6.39 -11.37 5.46
CA SER A 17 -7.24 -10.73 4.43
C SER A 17 -7.85 -9.40 4.91
N GLU A 18 -8.22 -9.32 6.20
CA GLU A 18 -8.76 -8.10 6.80
C GLU A 18 -7.71 -6.99 6.87
N GLU A 19 -6.49 -7.32 7.29
CA GLU A 19 -5.37 -6.36 7.33
C GLU A 19 -5.01 -5.85 5.92
N GLU A 20 -5.08 -6.73 4.92
CA GLU A 20 -4.87 -6.33 3.52
C GLU A 20 -5.95 -5.36 3.06
N GLU A 21 -7.22 -5.66 3.32
CA GLU A 21 -8.35 -4.79 2.96
C GLU A 21 -8.24 -3.42 3.64
N GLU A 22 -7.92 -3.37 4.93
CA GLU A 22 -7.71 -2.13 5.68
C GLU A 22 -6.58 -1.28 5.08
N LEU A 23 -5.45 -1.90 4.75
CA LEU A 23 -4.31 -1.20 4.14
C LEU A 23 -4.64 -0.71 2.73
N ILE A 24 -5.31 -1.53 1.91
CA ILE A 24 -5.75 -1.15 0.56
C ILE A 24 -6.65 0.08 0.64
N GLU A 25 -7.64 0.09 1.54
CA GLU A 25 -8.55 1.21 1.71
C GLU A 25 -7.81 2.47 2.15
N LYS A 26 -6.94 2.34 3.15
CA LYS A 26 -6.15 3.44 3.69
C LYS A 26 -5.25 4.05 2.62
N ILE A 27 -4.48 3.24 1.90
CA ILE A 27 -3.55 3.69 0.86
C ILE A 27 -4.31 4.36 -0.28
N SER A 28 -5.36 3.72 -0.79
CA SER A 28 -6.15 4.24 -1.91
C SER A 28 -6.81 5.57 -1.56
N THR A 29 -7.38 5.66 -0.35
CA THR A 29 -7.99 6.90 0.17
C THR A 29 -6.96 8.01 0.31
N THR A 30 -5.78 7.72 0.88
CA THR A 30 -4.71 8.72 1.01
C THR A 30 -4.25 9.23 -0.35
N ILE A 31 -4.03 8.34 -1.32
CA ILE A 31 -3.61 8.70 -2.68
C ILE A 31 -4.60 9.66 -3.34
N VAL A 32 -5.89 9.33 -3.32
CA VAL A 32 -6.92 10.13 -4.00
C VAL A 32 -7.14 11.47 -3.30
N LYS A 33 -7.26 11.48 -1.97
CA LYS A 33 -7.42 12.72 -1.18
C LYS A 33 -6.24 13.67 -1.33
N SER A 34 -5.03 13.14 -1.57
CA SER A 34 -3.83 13.94 -1.85
C SER A 34 -3.71 14.40 -3.30
N GLY A 35 -4.66 14.07 -4.19
CA GLY A 35 -4.64 14.47 -5.60
C GLY A 35 -3.68 13.66 -6.47
N PHE A 36 -3.15 12.52 -5.99
CA PHE A 36 -2.16 11.71 -6.69
C PHE A 36 -2.75 10.54 -7.47
N GLY A 37 -4.08 10.39 -7.54
CA GLY A 37 -4.76 9.26 -8.18
C GLY A 37 -4.21 8.89 -9.57
N THR A 38 -4.14 9.85 -10.49
CA THR A 38 -3.63 9.63 -11.86
C THR A 38 -2.18 9.15 -11.91
N VAL A 39 -1.29 9.78 -11.12
CA VAL A 39 0.13 9.42 -11.07
C VAL A 39 0.31 8.04 -10.46
N ALA A 40 -0.42 7.75 -9.39
CA ALA A 40 -0.42 6.45 -8.73
C ALA A 40 -0.91 5.35 -9.68
N LEU A 41 -1.99 5.57 -10.43
CA LEU A 41 -2.48 4.60 -11.42
C LEU A 41 -1.43 4.31 -12.49
N LEU A 42 -0.79 5.33 -13.06
CA LEU A 42 0.28 5.14 -14.04
C LEU A 42 1.42 4.28 -13.49
N TYR A 43 1.87 4.61 -12.27
CA TYR A 43 2.95 3.88 -11.61
C TYR A 43 2.58 2.44 -11.29
N LEU A 44 1.40 2.22 -10.69
CA LEU A 44 0.94 0.89 -10.28
C LEU A 44 0.67 -0.02 -11.49
N GLU A 45 0.07 0.50 -12.57
CA GLU A 45 -0.14 -0.28 -13.80
C GLU A 45 1.20 -0.68 -14.45
N SER A 46 2.23 0.17 -14.33
CA SER A 46 3.60 -0.15 -14.79
C SER A 46 4.31 -1.16 -13.87
N TYR A 47 3.97 -1.15 -12.56
CA TYR A 47 4.57 -2.01 -11.54
C TYR A 47 3.94 -3.41 -11.49
N LYS A 48 2.68 -3.57 -11.91
CA LYS A 48 1.96 -4.86 -11.98
C LYS A 48 2.77 -6.09 -12.41
N PRO A 49 3.56 -6.07 -13.50
CA PRO A 49 4.36 -7.23 -13.90
C PRO A 49 5.45 -7.59 -12.89
N LEU A 50 5.92 -6.64 -12.08
CA LEU A 50 6.97 -6.83 -11.09
C LEU A 50 6.43 -7.39 -9.77
N SER A 51 5.13 -7.30 -9.48
CA SER A 51 4.54 -7.83 -8.25
C SER A 51 4.88 -9.31 -8.01
N PHE A 52 4.91 -10.12 -9.08
CA PHE A 52 5.27 -11.55 -9.00
C PHE A 52 6.71 -11.81 -8.50
N VAL A 53 7.62 -10.87 -8.75
CA VAL A 53 9.06 -10.98 -8.45
C VAL A 53 9.45 -10.11 -7.24
N GLY A 54 8.56 -9.22 -6.81
CA GLY A 54 8.87 -8.11 -5.91
C GLY A 54 9.07 -8.50 -4.46
N GLY A 55 8.32 -9.46 -3.91
CA GLY A 55 8.31 -9.65 -2.45
C GLY A 55 9.63 -10.08 -1.85
N GLN A 56 10.17 -11.21 -2.31
CA GLN A 56 11.42 -11.72 -1.74
C GLN A 56 12.63 -10.87 -2.14
N ILE A 57 12.63 -10.29 -3.35
CA ILE A 57 13.72 -9.44 -3.81
C ILE A 57 13.69 -8.09 -3.08
N ALA A 58 12.54 -7.42 -3.00
CA ALA A 58 12.42 -6.15 -2.30
C ALA A 58 12.72 -6.31 -0.81
N LEU A 59 12.22 -7.37 -0.17
CA LEU A 59 12.56 -7.65 1.23
C LEU A 59 14.05 -7.94 1.40
N PHE A 60 14.68 -8.72 0.51
CA PHE A 60 16.11 -9.00 0.58
C PHE A 60 16.96 -7.71 0.47
N TYR A 61 16.63 -6.81 -0.46
CA TYR A 61 17.35 -5.55 -0.64
C TYR A 61 17.03 -4.50 0.41
N LEU A 62 15.79 -4.46 0.93
CA LEU A 62 15.37 -3.48 1.93
C LEU A 62 15.65 -3.94 3.37
N SER A 63 15.77 -5.24 3.62
CA SER A 63 15.99 -5.84 4.95
C SER A 63 17.15 -5.21 5.75
N PRO A 64 18.31 -4.88 5.15
CA PRO A 64 19.40 -4.23 5.90
C PRO A 64 19.06 -2.80 6.39
N ILE A 65 18.12 -2.11 5.72
CA ILE A 65 17.81 -0.70 5.96
C ILE A 65 16.54 -0.55 6.81
N LEU A 66 15.59 -1.49 6.72
CA LEU A 66 14.33 -1.48 7.47
C LEU A 66 14.50 -1.29 9.00
N PRO A 67 15.49 -1.92 9.68
CA PRO A 67 15.78 -1.69 11.11
C PRO A 67 16.02 -0.22 11.48
N LEU A 68 16.58 0.56 10.56
CA LEU A 68 16.89 1.98 10.78
C LEU A 68 15.63 2.86 10.80
N LEU A 69 14.50 2.35 10.32
CA LEU A 69 13.23 3.08 10.24
C LEU A 69 12.36 2.94 11.51
N GLY A 70 12.77 2.12 12.48
CA GLY A 70 12.03 1.91 13.73
C GLY A 70 10.58 1.49 13.48
N LYS A 71 9.61 2.22 14.07
CA LYS A 71 8.17 1.93 13.89
C LYS A 71 7.70 2.02 12.43
N TRP A 72 8.38 2.80 11.59
CA TRP A 72 8.10 2.89 10.16
C TRP A 72 8.58 1.66 9.39
N GLY A 73 9.52 0.89 9.96
CA GLY A 73 10.01 -0.36 9.39
C GLY A 73 8.90 -1.39 9.21
N GLN A 74 8.07 -1.59 10.24
CA GLN A 74 6.95 -2.54 10.16
C GLN A 74 5.91 -2.11 9.12
N THR A 75 5.57 -0.82 9.07
CA THR A 75 4.67 -0.30 8.02
C THR A 75 5.27 -0.50 6.63
N GLY A 76 6.59 -0.35 6.49
CA GLY A 76 7.32 -0.63 5.27
C GLY A 76 7.26 -2.10 4.87
N THR A 77 7.47 -3.03 5.81
CA THR A 77 7.39 -4.47 5.54
C THR A 77 5.97 -4.89 5.16
N ASP A 78 4.95 -4.38 5.86
CA ASP A 78 3.56 -4.69 5.57
C ASP A 78 3.17 -4.18 4.17
N LEU A 79 3.62 -2.97 3.80
CA LEU A 79 3.41 -2.43 2.45
C LEU A 79 4.09 -3.30 1.39
N VAL A 80 5.33 -3.72 1.62
CA VAL A 80 6.06 -4.61 0.69
C VAL A 80 5.32 -5.94 0.55
N MET A 81 4.88 -6.55 1.65
CA MET A 81 4.12 -7.80 1.62
C MET A 81 2.80 -7.65 0.85
N LEU A 82 2.09 -6.53 1.06
CA LEU A 82 0.84 -6.21 0.39
C LEU A 82 1.02 -6.13 -1.14
N ILE A 83 1.96 -5.31 -1.63
CA ILE A 83 2.15 -5.05 -3.07
C ILE A 83 2.88 -6.19 -3.82
N SER A 84 3.36 -7.18 -3.08
CA SER A 84 3.96 -8.40 -3.65
C SER A 84 2.91 -9.39 -4.15
N LYS A 85 1.66 -9.26 -3.70
CA LYS A 85 0.54 -10.01 -4.27
C LYS A 85 -0.03 -9.20 -5.43
N LYS A 86 0.07 -9.74 -6.65
CA LYS A 86 -0.50 -9.09 -7.86
C LYS A 86 -1.97 -8.71 -7.66
N GLU A 87 -2.75 -9.60 -7.05
CA GLU A 87 -4.16 -9.36 -6.75
C GLU A 87 -4.39 -8.12 -5.87
N ASN A 88 -3.51 -7.85 -4.91
CA ASN A 88 -3.64 -6.67 -4.06
C ASN A 88 -3.28 -5.40 -4.80
N VAL A 89 -2.31 -5.44 -5.73
CA VAL A 89 -2.05 -4.31 -6.63
C VAL A 89 -3.26 -4.04 -7.53
N ASP A 90 -3.91 -5.08 -8.06
CA ASP A 90 -5.18 -4.96 -8.79
C ASP A 90 -6.28 -4.32 -7.94
N LYS A 91 -6.45 -4.76 -6.68
CA LYS A 91 -7.41 -4.18 -5.73
C LYS A 91 -7.14 -2.70 -5.46
N ILE A 92 -5.89 -2.30 -5.22
CA ILE A 92 -5.50 -0.89 -5.02
C ILE A 92 -5.85 -0.04 -6.25
N ILE A 93 -5.50 -0.52 -7.45
CA ILE A 93 -5.78 0.19 -8.71
C ILE A 93 -7.29 0.40 -8.89
N ASN A 94 -8.09 -0.64 -8.68
CA ASN A 94 -9.54 -0.55 -8.82
C ASN A 94 -10.13 0.41 -7.79
N ARG A 95 -9.67 0.33 -6.54
CA ARG A 95 -10.15 1.19 -5.47
C ARG A 95 -9.81 2.66 -5.71
N ILE A 96 -8.61 2.96 -6.22
CA ILE A 96 -8.25 4.33 -6.66
C ILE A 96 -9.21 4.82 -7.76
N LYS A 97 -9.51 4.00 -8.77
CA LYS A 97 -10.44 4.35 -9.86
C LYS A 97 -11.85 4.65 -9.32
N GLU A 98 -12.36 3.83 -8.42
CA GLU A 98 -13.66 4.05 -7.76
C GLU A 98 -13.70 5.37 -6.99
N LEU A 99 -12.72 5.61 -6.12
CA LEU A 99 -12.64 6.82 -5.31
C LEU A 99 -12.52 8.09 -6.16
N MET A 100 -11.76 8.05 -7.26
CA MET A 100 -11.69 9.16 -8.21
C MET A 100 -13.04 9.44 -8.86
N GLN A 101 -13.75 8.40 -9.31
CA GLN A 101 -15.11 8.55 -9.86
C GLN A 101 -16.11 9.09 -8.83
N GLU A 102 -16.01 8.65 -7.57
CA GLU A 102 -16.83 9.17 -6.48
C GLU A 102 -16.58 10.66 -6.23
N GLU A 103 -15.31 11.10 -6.23
CA GLU A 103 -14.97 12.51 -6.09
C GLU A 103 -15.49 13.36 -7.27
N GLU A 104 -15.36 12.86 -8.50
CA GLU A 104 -15.88 13.55 -9.68
C GLU A 104 -17.40 13.70 -9.61
N LYS A 105 -18.13 12.62 -9.30
CA LYS A 105 -19.59 12.64 -9.13
C LYS A 105 -20.02 13.60 -8.02
N LYS A 106 -19.29 13.65 -6.90
CA LYS A 106 -19.56 14.61 -5.81
C LYS A 106 -19.39 16.04 -6.29
N LYS A 107 -18.28 16.35 -6.99
CA LYS A 107 -18.02 17.67 -7.57
C LYS A 107 -19.08 18.07 -8.60
N GLU A 108 -19.60 17.12 -9.38
CA GLU A 108 -20.69 17.38 -10.34
C GLU A 108 -22.03 17.68 -9.66
N LYS A 109 -22.40 16.91 -8.64
CA LYS A 109 -23.61 17.14 -7.84
C LYS A 109 -23.60 18.50 -7.14
N GLU A 110 -22.46 18.85 -6.54
CA GLU A 110 -22.24 20.17 -5.93
C GLU A 110 -22.40 21.31 -6.95
N LYS A 111 -21.85 21.16 -8.17
CA LYS A 111 -22.02 22.14 -9.25
C LYS A 111 -23.47 22.25 -9.75
N ARG A 112 -24.23 21.15 -9.71
CA ARG A 112 -25.65 21.11 -10.12
C ARG A 112 -26.62 21.54 -9.01
N GLY A 113 -26.13 21.77 -7.79
CA GLY A 113 -26.95 22.13 -6.64
C GLY A 113 -27.79 20.97 -6.10
N GLU A 114 -27.50 19.74 -6.51
CA GLU A 114 -28.15 18.52 -6.03
C GLU A 114 -27.41 18.06 -4.76
N LYS A 115 -28.03 18.25 -3.58
CA LYS A 115 -27.51 17.73 -2.30
C LYS A 115 -27.89 16.27 -2.09
#